data_AF-A0A7X8XNN5-F1
#
_entry.id   AF-A0A7X8XNN5-F1
#
_cell.length_a   1.000
_cell.length_b   1.000
_cell.length_c   1.000
_cell.angle_alpha   90.00
_cell.angle_beta   90.00
_cell.angle_gamma   90.00
#
_symmetry.space_group_name_H-M   'P 1'
#
loop_
_entity.id
_entity.type
_entity.pdbx_description
1 polymer ?
#
loop_
_entity_poly.entity_id
_entity_poly.type
_entity_poly.pdbx_seq_one_letter_code
_entity_poly.pdbx_strand_id
1 'polypeptide(L)'
;MLKRWGLNLLAILIGGLIGIVTVTYASQKMALPPLPAILIFLFFTVLAYAISHIAGSKLFPGPTVSELVQADLPQRTWAWLKPAGIAPRSPFPLNKDQVILGREVRCDVMIANDSISRRHAEIVRLAEGWLVRDLGSRNGTFVNGQRVQEYVLQEGDLITIGDVNLTFEAPRTPVSATGPEPVSTLTITPGDLADPDTAVWKGDGSTEVWKPRKG
;
A
#
# COMPACT_ATOMS: atom_id res chain seq x y z
N MET A 1 25.33 -4.78 4.67
CA MET A 1 25.89 -5.17 3.35
C MET A 1 27.40 -5.43 3.34
N LEU A 2 28.22 -4.71 4.10
CA LEU A 2 29.69 -4.84 4.11
C LEU A 2 30.24 -6.23 4.49
N LYS A 3 29.56 -6.99 5.38
CA LYS A 3 30.02 -8.32 5.85
C LYS A 3 29.97 -9.42 4.78
N ARG A 4 29.07 -9.30 3.81
CA ARG A 4 28.83 -10.32 2.77
C ARG A 4 29.92 -10.29 1.68
N TRP A 5 30.51 -9.12 1.46
CA TRP A 5 31.66 -8.93 0.56
C TRP A 5 32.97 -9.47 1.15
N GLY A 6 33.19 -9.33 2.46
CA GLY A 6 34.41 -9.81 3.13
C GLY A 6 34.58 -11.33 3.09
N LEU A 7 33.48 -12.08 3.24
CA LEU A 7 33.54 -13.55 3.24
C LEU A 7 33.80 -14.13 1.84
N ASN A 8 33.22 -13.53 0.80
CA ASN A 8 33.49 -13.90 -0.58
C ASN A 8 34.93 -13.56 -0.99
N LEU A 9 35.47 -12.42 -0.51
CA LEU A 9 36.86 -12.04 -0.76
C LEU A 9 37.83 -13.02 -0.12
N LEU A 10 37.57 -13.45 1.13
CA LEU A 10 38.40 -14.45 1.81
C LEU A 10 38.38 -15.80 1.09
N ALA A 11 37.22 -16.25 0.60
CA ALA A 11 37.11 -17.49 -0.17
C ALA A 11 37.88 -17.44 -1.50
N ILE A 12 37.84 -16.29 -2.19
CA ILE A 12 38.61 -16.06 -3.42
C ILE A 12 40.12 -16.07 -3.14
N LEU A 13 40.56 -15.45 -2.04
CA LEU A 13 41.98 -15.46 -1.65
C LEU A 13 42.47 -16.87 -1.30
N ILE A 14 41.67 -17.66 -0.58
CA ILE A 14 42.01 -19.05 -0.24
C ILE A 14 42.06 -19.93 -1.50
N GLY A 15 41.08 -19.81 -2.39
CA GLY A 15 41.07 -20.52 -3.68
C GLY A 15 42.25 -20.15 -4.57
N GLY A 16 42.62 -18.86 -4.61
CA GLY A 16 43.79 -18.37 -5.33
C GLY A 16 45.10 -18.91 -4.78
N LEU A 17 45.27 -18.96 -3.45
CA LEU A 17 46.46 -19.50 -2.81
C LEU A 17 46.63 -21.00 -3.09
N ILE A 18 45.54 -21.77 -3.04
CA ILE A 18 45.53 -23.20 -3.38
C ILE A 18 45.93 -23.39 -4.85
N GLY A 19 45.37 -22.59 -5.77
CA GLY A 19 45.72 -22.64 -7.19
C GLY A 19 47.20 -22.36 -7.45
N ILE A 20 47.78 -21.36 -6.79
CA ILE A 20 49.22 -21.03 -6.90
C ILE A 20 50.08 -22.19 -6.39
N VAL A 21 49.71 -22.81 -5.27
CA VAL A 21 50.44 -23.98 -4.72
C VAL A 21 50.36 -25.15 -5.71
N THR A 22 49.20 -25.43 -6.31
CA THR A 22 49.04 -26.49 -7.31
C THR A 22 49.89 -26.24 -8.56
N VAL A 23 49.91 -25.01 -9.08
CA VAL A 23 50.71 -24.64 -10.26
C VAL A 23 52.21 -24.73 -9.98
N THR A 24 52.65 -24.27 -8.80
CA THR A 24 54.06 -24.34 -8.40
C THR A 24 54.50 -25.79 -8.26
N TYR A 25 53.64 -26.66 -7.72
CA TYR A 25 53.92 -28.09 -7.59
C TYR A 25 53.96 -28.82 -8.94
N ALA A 26 53.05 -28.48 -9.85
CA ALA A 26 53.03 -29.02 -11.22
C ALA A 26 54.26 -28.58 -12.03
N SER A 27 54.78 -27.37 -11.80
CA SER A 27 55.96 -26.85 -12.48
C SER A 27 57.27 -27.54 -12.07
N GLN A 28 57.32 -28.22 -10.93
CA GLN A 28 58.54 -28.91 -10.45
C GLN A 28 58.77 -30.30 -11.07
N LYS A 29 58.04 -30.70 -12.14
CA LYS A 29 58.18 -31.99 -12.84
C LYS A 29 58.17 -33.23 -11.93
N MET A 30 57.45 -33.19 -10.81
CA MET A 30 57.18 -34.39 -10.03
C MET A 30 56.01 -35.16 -10.67
N ALA A 31 56.28 -36.37 -11.15
CA ALA A 31 55.26 -37.25 -11.71
C ALA A 31 54.39 -37.79 -10.56
N LEU A 32 53.14 -37.32 -10.51
CA LEU A 32 52.14 -37.51 -9.46
C LEU A 32 52.40 -36.69 -8.16
N PRO A 33 51.40 -35.93 -7.67
CA PRO A 33 51.50 -35.32 -6.35
C PRO A 33 51.58 -36.41 -5.27
N PRO A 34 52.40 -36.24 -4.22
CA PRO A 34 52.49 -37.24 -3.15
C PRO A 34 51.11 -37.41 -2.52
N LEU A 35 50.71 -38.65 -2.26
CA LEU A 35 49.43 -39.00 -1.61
C LEU A 35 49.02 -38.07 -0.44
N PRO A 36 49.93 -37.60 0.45
CA PRO A 36 49.56 -36.63 1.49
C PRO A 36 49.01 -35.30 0.95
N ALA A 37 49.50 -34.79 -0.18
CA ALA A 37 49.01 -33.53 -0.75
C ALA A 37 47.57 -33.65 -1.27
N ILE A 38 47.23 -34.81 -1.87
CA ILE A 38 45.86 -35.11 -2.33
C ILE A 38 44.92 -35.22 -1.12
N LEU A 39 45.34 -35.91 -0.05
CA LEU A 39 44.54 -36.07 1.16
C LEU A 39 44.29 -34.73 1.86
N ILE A 40 45.28 -33.84 1.91
CA ILE A 40 45.14 -32.48 2.46
C ILE A 40 44.13 -31.67 1.63
N PHE A 41 44.24 -31.71 0.29
CA PHE A 41 43.30 -31.01 -0.58
C PHE A 41 41.86 -31.51 -0.43
N LEU A 42 41.67 -32.84 -0.39
CA LEU A 42 40.36 -33.44 -0.16
C LEU A 42 39.79 -33.07 1.21
N PHE A 43 40.62 -33.06 2.26
CA PHE A 43 40.21 -32.65 3.60
C PHE A 43 39.70 -31.21 3.63
N PHE A 44 40.44 -30.25 3.05
CA PHE A 44 40.01 -28.85 3.01
C PHE A 44 38.76 -28.63 2.14
N THR A 45 38.63 -29.38 1.06
CA THR A 45 37.45 -29.33 0.19
C THR A 45 36.20 -29.82 0.93
N VAL A 46 36.31 -30.96 1.64
CA VAL A 46 35.21 -31.51 2.44
C VAL A 46 34.91 -30.61 3.64
N LEU A 47 35.92 -30.04 4.29
CA LEU A 47 35.74 -29.12 5.41
C LEU A 47 35.04 -27.83 4.96
N ALA A 48 35.44 -27.24 3.84
CA ALA A 48 34.77 -26.07 3.26
C ALA A 48 33.31 -26.37 2.89
N TYR A 49 33.05 -27.54 2.29
CA TYR A 49 31.70 -28.00 1.97
C TYR A 49 30.85 -28.22 3.24
N ALA A 50 31.42 -28.85 4.27
CA ALA A 50 30.76 -29.09 5.55
C ALA A 50 30.45 -27.79 6.29
N ILE A 51 31.39 -26.83 6.30
CA ILE A 51 31.16 -25.48 6.88
C ILE A 51 30.04 -24.78 6.10
N SER A 52 30.04 -24.86 4.77
CA SER A 52 28.96 -24.29 3.94
C SER A 52 27.59 -24.91 4.24
N HIS A 53 27.53 -26.21 4.54
CA HIS A 53 26.29 -26.93 4.79
C HIS A 53 25.80 -26.84 6.26
N ILE A 54 26.72 -26.69 7.22
CA ILE A 54 26.40 -26.58 8.65
C ILE A 54 26.09 -25.11 9.04
N ALA A 55 26.77 -24.13 8.43
CA ALA A 55 26.59 -22.71 8.79
C ALA A 55 25.43 -22.02 8.06
N GLY A 56 24.86 -22.63 7.01
CA GLY A 56 23.88 -22.00 6.13
C GLY A 56 22.53 -21.65 6.76
N SER A 57 22.12 -22.29 7.85
CA SER A 57 20.78 -22.08 8.44
C SER A 57 20.76 -21.50 9.86
N LYS A 58 21.88 -21.52 10.60
CA LYS A 58 21.89 -21.11 12.02
C LYS A 58 22.68 -19.84 12.33
N LEU A 59 23.67 -19.45 11.52
CA LEU A 59 24.48 -18.26 11.78
C LEU A 59 23.94 -16.98 11.14
N PHE A 60 23.07 -17.15 10.14
CA PHE A 60 22.38 -16.06 9.47
C PHE A 60 20.91 -16.45 9.36
N PRO A 61 20.09 -16.28 10.42
CA PRO A 61 18.66 -16.29 10.21
C PRO A 61 18.38 -15.26 9.12
N GLY A 62 17.89 -15.73 7.97
CA GLY A 62 17.29 -14.82 7.00
C GLY A 62 16.19 -14.05 7.74
N PRO A 63 15.95 -12.77 7.38
CA PRO A 63 14.83 -12.03 7.98
C PRO A 63 13.59 -12.92 7.89
N THR A 64 12.93 -13.10 9.04
CA THR A 64 11.78 -14.00 9.14
C THR A 64 10.74 -13.56 8.10
N VAL A 65 9.92 -14.46 7.56
CA VAL A 65 8.85 -14.04 6.61
C VAL A 65 8.00 -12.90 7.19
N SER A 66 7.77 -12.91 8.50
CA SER A 66 7.13 -11.82 9.25
C SER A 66 7.90 -10.49 9.18
N GLU A 67 9.22 -10.54 9.20
CA GLU A 67 10.13 -9.38 9.15
C GLU A 67 10.32 -8.87 7.71
N LEU A 68 10.30 -9.76 6.71
CA LEU A 68 10.24 -9.41 5.29
C LEU A 68 8.89 -8.79 4.91
N VAL A 69 7.79 -9.28 5.51
CA VAL A 69 6.45 -8.69 5.34
C VAL A 69 6.37 -7.32 6.03
N GLN A 70 7.02 -7.12 7.18
CA GLN A 70 7.04 -5.81 7.85
C GLN A 70 7.97 -4.78 7.18
N ALA A 71 9.08 -5.22 6.59
CA ALA A 71 10.11 -4.31 6.06
C ALA A 71 9.81 -3.74 4.66
N ASP A 72 8.90 -4.37 3.89
CA ASP A 72 8.53 -3.94 2.53
C ASP A 72 7.15 -3.25 2.46
N LEU A 73 6.48 -3.06 3.60
CA LEU A 73 5.34 -2.15 3.65
C LEU A 73 5.89 -0.72 3.61
N PRO A 74 5.55 0.10 2.59
CA PRO A 74 5.94 1.50 2.60
C PRO A 74 5.35 2.12 3.87
N GLN A 75 6.18 2.88 4.60
CA GLN A 75 5.98 3.27 6.01
C GLN A 75 4.68 4.04 6.35
N ARG A 76 3.77 4.22 5.38
CA ARG A 76 2.37 4.56 5.59
C ARG A 76 1.61 4.26 4.28
N THR A 77 1.00 3.08 4.17
CA THR A 77 -0.05 2.89 3.15
C THR A 77 -1.35 3.38 3.75
N TRP A 78 -1.92 4.42 3.16
CA TRP A 78 -3.08 5.09 3.71
C TRP A 78 -4.39 4.66 3.06
N ALA A 79 -4.33 4.00 1.90
CA ALA A 79 -5.46 3.43 1.18
C ALA A 79 -4.96 2.48 0.09
N TRP A 80 -5.85 1.75 -0.55
CA TRP A 80 -5.61 0.78 -1.60
C TRP A 80 -6.61 0.96 -2.74
N LEU A 81 -6.16 0.66 -3.96
CA LEU A 81 -7.04 0.43 -5.10
C LEU A 81 -7.04 -1.05 -5.43
N LYS A 82 -8.21 -1.68 -5.38
CA LYS A 82 -8.37 -3.09 -5.75
C LYS A 82 -8.91 -3.22 -7.16
N PRO A 83 -8.20 -3.89 -8.08
CA PRO A 83 -8.74 -4.21 -9.39
C PRO A 83 -9.94 -5.14 -9.27
N ALA A 84 -11.07 -4.80 -9.90
CA ALA A 84 -12.20 -5.70 -10.01
C ALA A 84 -11.93 -6.78 -11.07
N GLY A 85 -12.11 -8.05 -10.72
CA GLY A 85 -11.91 -9.18 -11.65
C GLY A 85 -11.88 -10.55 -10.98
N ILE A 86 -11.87 -11.60 -11.81
CA ILE A 86 -11.97 -13.03 -11.40
C ILE A 86 -10.63 -13.59 -10.86
N ALA A 87 -9.51 -12.93 -11.13
CA ALA A 87 -8.19 -13.35 -10.65
C ALA A 87 -7.71 -12.45 -9.49
N PRO A 88 -7.04 -13.00 -8.46
CA PRO A 88 -6.45 -12.21 -7.38
C PRO A 88 -5.33 -11.34 -7.97
N ARG A 89 -5.64 -10.07 -8.23
CA ARG A 89 -4.64 -9.05 -8.57
C ARG A 89 -4.25 -8.34 -7.29
N SER A 90 -2.96 -8.12 -7.10
CA SER A 90 -2.42 -7.39 -5.95
C SER A 90 -3.06 -5.99 -5.89
N PRO A 91 -3.55 -5.54 -4.72
CA PRO A 91 -4.03 -4.17 -4.56
C PRO A 91 -2.89 -3.18 -4.80
N PHE A 92 -3.21 -2.04 -5.40
CA PHE A 92 -2.24 -0.95 -5.56
C PHE A 92 -2.23 -0.08 -4.32
N PRO A 93 -1.11 0.06 -3.60
CA PRO A 93 -1.03 0.89 -2.40
C PRO A 93 -1.02 2.38 -2.75
N LEU A 94 -1.82 3.16 -2.04
CA LEU A 94 -1.77 4.62 -2.05
C LEU A 94 -0.83 5.08 -0.92
N ASN A 95 0.45 5.19 -1.24
CA ASN A 95 1.55 5.48 -0.31
C ASN A 95 2.25 6.83 -0.59
N LYS A 96 1.69 7.66 -1.48
CA LYS A 96 2.15 9.00 -1.83
C LYS A 96 1.00 9.99 -1.71
N ASP A 97 1.31 11.28 -1.53
CA ASP A 97 0.30 12.34 -1.54
C ASP A 97 -0.34 12.53 -2.92
N GLN A 98 0.36 12.10 -3.98
CA GLN A 98 -0.16 12.06 -5.34
C GLN A 98 0.25 10.74 -5.99
N VAL A 99 -0.74 10.03 -6.55
CA VAL A 99 -0.57 8.75 -7.24
C VAL A 99 -1.16 8.86 -8.63
N ILE A 100 -0.35 8.72 -9.67
CA ILE A 100 -0.79 8.81 -11.05
C ILE A 100 -1.15 7.42 -11.58
N LEU A 101 -2.36 7.32 -12.15
CA LEU A 101 -2.91 6.14 -12.82
C LEU A 101 -2.82 6.34 -14.34
N GLY A 102 -2.30 5.34 -15.05
CA GLY A 102 -2.21 5.42 -16.50
C GLY A 102 -1.58 4.19 -17.14
N ARG A 103 -1.48 4.22 -18.47
CA ARG A 103 -0.85 3.15 -19.24
C ARG A 103 0.67 3.28 -19.35
N GLU A 104 1.22 4.47 -19.13
CA GLU A 104 2.68 4.67 -19.19
C GLU A 104 3.40 4.00 -18.01
N VAL A 105 4.61 3.48 -18.29
CA VAL A 105 5.49 2.89 -17.27
C VAL A 105 5.96 3.89 -16.20
N ARG A 106 5.83 5.19 -16.49
CA ARG A 106 6.19 6.27 -15.56
C ARG A 106 5.08 6.59 -14.55
N CYS A 107 3.88 6.03 -14.72
CA CYS A 107 2.80 6.18 -13.76
C CYS A 107 3.10 5.34 -12.50
N ASP A 108 2.64 5.83 -11.35
CA ASP A 108 2.76 5.10 -10.07
C ASP A 108 1.96 3.80 -10.12
N VAL A 109 0.79 3.83 -10.76
CA VAL A 109 -0.04 2.66 -11.03
C VAL A 109 -0.15 2.50 -12.54
N MET A 110 0.69 1.61 -13.09
CA MET A 110 0.67 1.26 -14.51
C MET A 110 -0.40 0.19 -14.77
N ILE A 111 -1.37 0.53 -15.60
CA ILE A 111 -2.41 -0.38 -16.08
C ILE A 111 -2.29 -0.48 -17.59
N ALA A 112 -1.70 -1.59 -18.06
CA ALA A 112 -1.50 -1.86 -19.48
C ALA A 112 -2.83 -2.22 -20.16
N ASN A 113 -3.64 -1.21 -20.51
CA ASN A 113 -4.88 -1.35 -21.28
C ASN A 113 -5.04 -0.16 -22.24
N ASP A 114 -5.34 -0.43 -23.51
CA ASP A 114 -5.45 0.59 -24.56
C ASP A 114 -6.60 1.58 -24.34
N SER A 115 -7.64 1.21 -23.59
CA SER A 115 -8.70 2.15 -23.18
C SER A 115 -8.25 3.15 -22.11
N ILE A 116 -7.04 2.99 -21.57
CA ILE A 116 -6.45 3.88 -20.59
C ILE A 116 -5.44 4.83 -21.26
N SER A 117 -5.62 6.13 -21.00
CA SER A 117 -4.69 7.17 -21.44
C SER A 117 -3.32 7.04 -20.78
N ARG A 118 -2.31 7.60 -21.43
CA ARG A 118 -0.90 7.57 -20.97
C ARG A 118 -0.76 8.00 -19.51
N ARG A 119 -1.31 9.16 -19.18
CA ARG A 119 -1.64 9.63 -17.83
C ARG A 119 -3.15 9.86 -17.83
N HIS A 120 -3.90 9.06 -17.08
CA HIS A 120 -5.35 9.04 -17.18
C HIS A 120 -6.00 9.83 -16.03
N ALA A 121 -5.66 9.46 -14.80
CA ALA A 121 -6.19 10.07 -13.61
C ALA A 121 -5.08 10.18 -12.57
N GLU A 122 -5.28 11.05 -11.60
CA GLU A 122 -4.47 11.10 -10.39
C GLU A 122 -5.36 10.98 -9.17
N ILE A 123 -4.82 10.34 -8.14
CA ILE A 123 -5.42 10.32 -6.82
C ILE A 123 -4.54 11.19 -5.92
N VAL A 124 -5.15 12.20 -5.32
CA VAL A 124 -4.50 13.18 -4.47
C VAL A 124 -5.00 13.01 -3.04
N ARG A 125 -4.07 12.95 -2.10
CA ARG A 125 -4.37 12.93 -0.68
C ARG A 125 -4.70 14.34 -0.21
N LEU A 126 -5.87 14.49 0.42
CA LEU A 126 -6.29 15.73 1.08
C LEU A 126 -6.01 15.65 2.58
N ALA A 127 -6.21 16.76 3.29
CA ALA A 127 -6.11 16.80 4.76
C ALA A 127 -7.03 15.76 5.42
N GLU A 128 -8.25 15.60 4.89
CA GLU A 128 -9.27 14.69 5.40
C GLU A 128 -9.88 13.83 4.28
N GLY A 129 -9.04 13.08 3.56
CA GLY A 129 -9.51 12.08 2.60
C GLY A 129 -8.72 12.05 1.31
N TRP A 130 -9.41 11.69 0.23
CA TRP A 130 -8.82 11.42 -1.07
C TRP A 130 -9.66 12.05 -2.17
N LEU A 131 -8.99 12.60 -3.17
CA LEU A 131 -9.60 13.16 -4.37
C LEU A 131 -9.12 12.37 -5.58
N VAL A 132 -10.02 11.91 -6.43
CA VAL A 132 -9.65 11.49 -7.80
C VAL A 132 -9.84 12.66 -8.75
N ARG A 133 -8.87 12.89 -9.63
CA ARG A 133 -8.92 13.89 -10.70
C ARG A 133 -8.59 13.25 -12.03
N ASP A 134 -9.41 13.52 -13.04
CA ASP A 134 -9.14 13.15 -14.42
C ASP A 134 -8.11 14.11 -15.05
N LEU A 135 -7.12 13.58 -15.76
CA LEU A 135 -6.03 14.34 -16.37
C LEU A 135 -6.28 14.68 -17.86
N GLY A 136 -7.54 14.77 -18.27
CA GLY A 136 -7.92 14.97 -19.67
C GLY A 136 -7.88 13.67 -20.45
N SER A 137 -8.37 12.59 -19.84
CA SER A 137 -8.32 11.26 -20.44
C SER A 137 -9.28 11.14 -21.63
N ARG A 138 -8.93 10.27 -22.59
CA ARG A 138 -9.73 10.03 -23.80
C ARG A 138 -11.14 9.48 -23.49
N ASN A 139 -11.22 8.53 -22.57
CA ASN A 139 -12.48 7.83 -22.26
C ASN A 139 -13.18 8.41 -21.02
N GLY A 140 -12.52 9.29 -20.26
CA GLY A 140 -13.01 9.82 -19.00
C GLY A 140 -12.79 8.89 -17.81
N THR A 141 -12.81 9.48 -16.63
CA THR A 141 -12.86 8.79 -15.34
C THR A 141 -14.29 8.81 -14.82
N PHE A 142 -14.75 7.68 -14.29
CA PHE A 142 -16.08 7.54 -13.69
C PHE A 142 -15.97 7.07 -12.24
N VAL A 143 -16.84 7.56 -11.37
CA VAL A 143 -17.00 7.06 -10.01
C VAL A 143 -18.45 6.66 -9.82
N ASN A 144 -18.69 5.41 -9.40
CA ASN A 144 -20.02 4.83 -9.22
C ASN A 144 -20.93 5.01 -10.47
N GLY A 145 -20.32 4.92 -11.66
CA GLY A 145 -20.99 5.07 -12.96
C GLY A 145 -21.20 6.51 -13.44
N GLN A 146 -20.83 7.52 -12.65
CA GLN A 146 -20.93 8.93 -13.05
C GLN A 146 -19.57 9.45 -13.53
N ARG A 147 -19.54 10.13 -14.69
CA ARG A 147 -18.31 10.74 -15.21
C ARG A 147 -17.92 11.95 -14.37
N VAL A 148 -16.67 11.99 -13.91
CA VAL A 148 -16.17 13.05 -13.02
C VAL A 148 -14.89 13.67 -13.56
N GLN A 149 -14.72 14.97 -13.33
CA GLN A 149 -13.43 15.64 -13.51
C GLN A 149 -12.62 15.64 -12.22
N GLU A 150 -13.29 15.88 -11.10
CA GLU A 150 -12.78 15.78 -9.74
C GLU A 150 -13.86 15.17 -8.85
N TYR A 151 -13.48 14.30 -7.91
CA TYR A 151 -14.43 13.68 -6.98
C TYR A 151 -13.73 13.25 -5.68
N VAL A 152 -14.35 13.52 -4.53
CA VAL A 152 -13.84 13.11 -3.22
C VAL A 152 -14.24 11.66 -2.96
N LEU A 153 -13.26 10.77 -2.91
CA LEU A 153 -13.44 9.33 -2.76
C LEU A 153 -13.88 8.96 -1.33
N GLN A 154 -14.83 8.03 -1.26
CA GLN A 154 -15.30 7.38 -0.04
C GLN A 154 -14.97 5.88 -0.08
N GLU A 155 -14.92 5.28 1.11
CA GLU A 155 -14.68 3.86 1.27
C GLU A 155 -15.67 3.02 0.44
N GLY A 156 -15.13 2.12 -0.38
CA GLY A 156 -15.92 1.23 -1.24
C GLY A 156 -16.31 1.81 -2.60
N ASP A 157 -15.94 3.06 -2.91
CA ASP A 157 -16.27 3.67 -4.20
C ASP A 157 -15.65 2.89 -5.37
N LEU A 158 -16.45 2.73 -6.42
CA LEU A 158 -16.04 2.09 -7.67
C LEU A 158 -15.55 3.14 -8.66
N ILE A 159 -14.25 3.15 -8.90
CA ILE A 159 -13.59 4.01 -9.89
C ILE A 159 -13.44 3.22 -11.20
N THR A 160 -14.00 3.73 -12.29
CA THR A 160 -13.82 3.17 -13.64
C THR A 160 -12.95 4.10 -14.48
N ILE A 161 -11.87 3.55 -15.03
CA ILE A 161 -10.89 4.23 -15.87
C ILE A 161 -10.76 3.44 -17.17
N GLY A 162 -11.25 4.01 -18.28
CA GLY A 162 -11.43 3.23 -19.51
C GLY A 162 -12.38 2.06 -19.26
N ASP A 163 -11.93 0.83 -19.51
CA ASP A 163 -12.72 -0.39 -19.25
C ASP A 163 -12.29 -1.12 -17.96
N VAL A 164 -11.47 -0.47 -17.12
CA VAL A 164 -10.94 -1.07 -15.89
C VAL A 164 -11.65 -0.50 -14.69
N ASN A 165 -12.17 -1.39 -13.86
CA ASN A 165 -12.84 -1.08 -12.61
C ASN A 165 -11.87 -1.29 -11.43
N LEU A 166 -11.81 -0.30 -10.55
CA LEU A 166 -10.98 -0.25 -9.34
C LEU A 166 -11.86 0.13 -8.15
N THR A 167 -11.83 -0.65 -7.07
CA THR A 167 -12.51 -0.29 -5.82
C THR A 167 -11.54 0.43 -4.90
N PHE A 168 -11.96 1.56 -4.36
CA PHE A 168 -11.21 2.32 -3.38
C PHE A 168 -11.42 1.76 -1.98
N GLU A 169 -10.32 1.49 -1.27
CA GLU A 169 -10.33 1.04 0.12
C GLU A 169 -9.36 1.88 0.96
N ALA A 170 -9.87 2.75 1.82
CA ALA A 170 -9.16 3.34 2.93
C ALA A 170 -9.34 2.49 4.20
N PRO A 171 -8.27 2.25 4.98
CA PRO A 171 -8.43 1.76 6.34
C PRO A 171 -9.31 2.77 7.06
N ARG A 172 -10.39 2.29 7.69
CA ARG A 172 -11.24 3.10 8.56
C ARG A 172 -10.32 3.76 9.58
N THR A 173 -9.97 5.01 9.35
CA THR A 173 -9.49 5.85 10.43
C THR A 173 -10.76 6.08 11.21
N PRO A 174 -10.93 5.55 12.45
CA PRO A 174 -12.04 5.98 13.26
C PRO A 174 -11.92 7.49 13.27
N VAL A 175 -12.91 8.17 12.67
CA VAL A 175 -13.12 9.58 12.93
C VAL A 175 -13.28 9.60 14.43
N SER A 176 -12.23 10.00 15.16
CA SER A 176 -12.39 10.42 16.52
C SER A 176 -13.51 11.43 16.44
N ALA A 177 -14.67 11.04 16.95
CA ALA A 177 -15.76 11.95 17.23
C ALA A 177 -15.23 12.92 18.29
N THR A 178 -14.46 13.89 17.80
CA THR A 178 -14.13 15.14 18.45
C THR A 178 -14.71 16.23 17.55
N GLY A 179 -15.96 16.01 17.12
CA GLY A 179 -16.91 17.11 17.10
C GLY A 179 -17.33 17.39 18.54
N PRO A 180 -17.57 18.64 18.94
CA PRO A 180 -18.06 18.95 20.27
C PRO A 180 -19.34 18.13 20.51
N GLU A 181 -19.48 17.59 21.72
CA GLU A 181 -20.67 16.86 22.12
C GLU A 181 -21.96 17.55 21.62
N PRO A 182 -22.98 16.80 21.18
CA PRO A 182 -24.32 17.35 21.06
C PRO A 182 -24.82 17.71 22.47
N VAL A 183 -24.44 18.88 22.97
CA VAL A 183 -25.12 19.51 24.11
C VAL A 183 -26.45 20.02 23.59
N SER A 184 -27.44 19.14 23.53
CA SER A 184 -28.87 19.47 23.55
C SER A 184 -29.70 18.21 23.73
N THR A 185 -29.70 17.68 24.94
CA THR A 185 -30.91 17.08 25.50
C THR A 185 -31.28 17.93 26.71
N LEU A 186 -32.07 18.98 26.48
CA LEU A 186 -32.88 19.54 27.55
C LEU A 186 -33.84 18.42 27.96
N THR A 187 -33.53 17.72 29.04
CA THR A 187 -34.48 16.85 29.73
C THR A 187 -35.56 17.75 30.32
N ILE A 188 -36.65 17.96 29.58
CA ILE A 188 -37.88 18.47 30.14
C ILE A 188 -38.47 17.33 30.97
N THR A 189 -38.39 17.44 32.29
CA THR A 189 -39.05 16.54 33.23
C THR A 189 -40.56 16.70 33.07
N PRO A 190 -41.35 15.64 32.78
CA PRO A 190 -42.80 15.72 32.80
C PRO A 190 -43.25 15.72 34.27
N GLY A 191 -43.42 16.92 34.84
CA GLY A 191 -43.83 17.11 36.24
C GLY A 191 -44.63 18.39 36.52
N ASP A 192 -44.55 19.41 35.66
CA ASP A 192 -45.27 20.67 35.87
C ASP A 192 -46.57 20.72 35.05
N LEU A 193 -47.54 19.90 35.45
CA LEU A 193 -48.95 20.20 35.22
C LEU A 193 -49.39 21.21 36.29
N ALA A 194 -49.51 22.48 35.91
CA ALA A 194 -50.30 23.46 36.65
C ALA A 194 -51.34 24.07 35.71
N ASP A 195 -52.56 23.55 35.87
CA ASP A 195 -53.87 24.20 35.72
C ASP A 195 -54.37 24.66 34.33
N PRO A 196 -55.38 23.97 33.75
CA PRO A 196 -56.04 24.40 32.52
C PRO A 196 -57.14 25.47 32.66
N ASP A 197 -57.40 26.07 33.83
CA ASP A 197 -58.62 26.89 34.04
C ASP A 197 -58.43 28.41 34.26
N THR A 198 -57.29 29.03 33.89
CA THR A 198 -57.12 30.50 34.02
C THR A 198 -56.52 31.20 32.80
N ALA A 199 -57.26 31.24 31.69
CA ALA A 199 -57.04 32.26 30.65
C ALA A 199 -58.36 32.68 30.02
N VAL A 200 -59.00 33.67 30.65
CA VAL A 200 -60.16 34.39 30.10
C VAL A 200 -59.70 35.78 29.63
N TRP A 201 -60.22 36.19 28.45
CA TRP A 201 -60.25 37.53 27.81
C TRP A 201 -59.01 37.96 27.00
N LYS A 202 -59.08 38.80 25.94
CA LYS A 202 -60.14 39.49 25.16
C LYS A 202 -59.51 39.80 23.77
N GLY A 203 -60.31 39.82 22.72
CA GLY A 203 -59.83 39.85 21.33
C GLY A 203 -59.35 41.18 20.76
N ASP A 204 -58.92 41.11 19.51
CA ASP A 204 -59.10 42.13 18.49
C ASP A 204 -59.30 41.45 17.12
N GLY A 205 -60.22 42.01 16.35
CA GLY A 205 -60.65 41.46 15.07
C GLY A 205 -59.64 41.80 13.98
N SER A 206 -59.13 40.78 13.31
CA SER A 206 -58.65 40.91 11.93
C SER A 206 -58.80 39.58 11.19
N THR A 207 -59.87 39.47 10.41
CA THR A 207 -60.07 38.41 9.43
C THR A 207 -59.36 38.81 8.13
N GLU A 208 -58.15 38.30 7.88
CA GLU A 208 -57.62 38.25 6.52
C GLU A 208 -57.66 36.81 6.01
N VAL A 209 -58.67 36.57 5.17
CA VAL A 209 -58.90 35.34 4.41
C VAL A 209 -57.97 35.37 3.18
N TRP A 210 -56.98 34.49 3.17
CA TRP A 210 -56.09 34.29 2.02
C TRP A 210 -56.83 33.61 0.85
N LYS A 211 -56.70 34.15 -0.38
CA LYS A 211 -57.13 33.52 -1.64
C LYS A 211 -55.96 33.46 -2.64
N PRO A 212 -55.76 32.34 -3.37
CA PRO A 212 -54.69 32.23 -4.35
C PRO A 212 -55.05 32.91 -5.69
N ARG A 213 -54.07 33.61 -6.29
CA ARG A 213 -54.16 34.15 -7.66
C ARG A 213 -53.93 33.03 -8.68
N LYS A 214 -54.86 32.86 -9.62
CA LYS A 214 -54.64 32.17 -10.89
C LYS A 214 -54.30 33.20 -11.96
N GLY A 215 -53.20 32.98 -12.67
CA GLY A 215 -52.81 33.60 -13.93
C GLY A 215 -52.08 32.55 -14.73
#